data_AF-A0A924YER1-F1
#
_entry.id   AF-A0A924YER1-F1
#
_cell.length_a   1.000
_cell.length_b   1.000
_cell.length_c   1.000
_cell.angle_alpha   90.00
_cell.angle_beta   90.00
_cell.angle_gamma   90.00
#
_symmetry.space_group_name_H-M   'P 1'
#
loop_
_entity.id
_entity.type
_entity.pdbx_description
1 polymer ?
#
loop_
_entity_poly.entity_id
_entity_poly.type
_entity_poly.pdbx_seq_one_letter_code
_entity_poly.pdbx_strand_id
1 'polypeptide(L)'
;FQLLWDALFTQNEREIGLPAYEYIVRQFLDAMSEIGPHEQRMIVAGHIKVDDGYEEVGKQQLRMASYTHARPRDDGRYLLLDCAKRVDSASDLIGSLHYTLD
;
A
#
# COMPACT_ATOMS: atom_id res chain seq x y z
N PHE A 1 -6.02 18.23 1.51
CA PHE A 1 -5.07 17.81 2.57
C PHE A 1 -5.64 16.69 3.43
N GLN A 2 -6.87 16.83 3.95
CA GLN A 2 -7.52 15.79 4.78
C GLN A 2 -7.58 14.40 4.12
N LEU A 3 -8.05 14.29 2.87
CA LEU A 3 -8.14 13.00 2.17
C LEU A 3 -6.78 12.27 2.01
N LEU A 4 -5.72 13.04 1.76
CA LEU A 4 -4.36 12.51 1.68
C LEU A 4 -3.89 11.99 3.06
N TRP A 5 -4.20 12.75 4.11
CA TRP A 5 -3.90 12.36 5.48
C TRP A 5 -4.66 11.09 5.86
N ASP A 6 -5.95 11.03 5.55
CA ASP A 6 -6.82 9.91 5.86
C ASP A 6 -6.45 8.63 5.08
N ALA A 7 -5.85 8.75 3.89
CA ALA A 7 -5.43 7.61 3.08
C ALA A 7 -3.98 7.14 3.33
N LEU A 8 -3.07 8.04 3.74
CA LEU A 8 -1.63 7.73 3.78
C LEU A 8 -1.00 7.76 5.18
N PHE A 9 -1.66 8.34 6.18
CA PHE A 9 -1.09 8.51 7.51
C PHE A 9 -1.66 7.51 8.53
N THR A 10 -0.84 7.20 9.53
CA THR A 10 -1.05 6.37 10.73
C THR A 10 -2.22 5.40 10.78
N GLN A 11 -2.11 4.24 10.12
CA GLN A 11 -2.98 3.08 10.35
C GLN A 11 -4.48 3.39 10.48
N ASN A 12 -4.98 4.37 9.71
CA ASN A 12 -6.33 4.90 9.89
C ASN A 12 -7.39 3.80 9.77
N GLU A 13 -7.10 2.72 9.01
CA GLU A 13 -7.93 1.53 8.93
C GLU A 13 -8.32 0.93 10.30
N ARG A 14 -7.46 1.12 11.31
CA ARG A 14 -7.66 0.62 12.67
C ARG A 14 -8.55 1.53 13.50
N GLU A 15 -8.58 2.82 13.19
CA GLU A 15 -9.37 3.82 13.92
C GLU A 15 -10.81 3.90 13.40
N ILE A 16 -10.98 3.96 12.08
CA ILE A 16 -12.29 4.15 11.44
C ILE A 16 -12.92 2.85 10.94
N GLY A 17 -12.16 1.74 10.99
CA GLY A 17 -12.56 0.44 10.49
C GLY A 17 -12.32 0.27 9.00
N LEU A 18 -12.01 -0.97 8.61
CA LEU A 18 -11.62 -1.32 7.24
C LEU A 18 -12.64 -0.89 6.16
N PRO A 19 -13.96 -1.09 6.30
CA PRO A 19 -14.91 -0.71 5.25
C PRO A 19 -14.94 0.80 4.97
N ALA A 20 -14.88 1.63 6.02
CA ALA A 20 -14.84 3.08 5.87
C ALA A 20 -13.51 3.54 5.25
N TYR A 21 -12.42 2.90 5.66
CA TYR A 21 -11.10 3.15 5.11
C TYR A 21 -10.99 2.80 3.62
N GLU A 22 -11.51 1.64 3.19
CA GLU A 22 -11.52 1.26 1.77
C GLU A 22 -12.33 2.25 0.91
N TYR A 23 -13.42 2.81 1.46
CA TYR A 23 -14.14 3.89 0.79
C TYR A 23 -13.25 5.13 0.59
N ILE A 24 -12.53 5.56 1.63
CA ILE A 24 -11.60 6.70 1.58
C ILE A 24 -10.48 6.46 0.56
N VAL A 25 -9.85 5.28 0.59
CA VAL A 25 -8.80 4.89 -0.37
C VAL A 25 -9.33 4.95 -1.80
N ARG A 26 -10.54 4.43 -2.05
CA ARG A 26 -11.17 4.51 -3.37
C ARG A 26 -11.38 5.96 -3.80
N GLN A 27 -11.95 6.80 -2.95
CA GLN A 27 -12.16 8.22 -3.28
C GLN A 27 -10.85 8.97 -3.54
N PHE A 28 -9.79 8.62 -2.81
CA PHE A 28 -8.45 9.15 -3.08
C PHE A 28 -7.93 8.73 -4.45
N LEU A 29 -8.02 7.44 -4.79
CA LEU A 29 -7.58 6.92 -6.08
C LEU A 29 -8.40 7.48 -7.25
N ASP A 30 -9.71 7.65 -7.09
CA ASP A 30 -10.59 8.29 -8.07
C ASP A 30 -10.13 9.73 -8.33
N ALA A 31 -9.95 10.53 -7.27
CA ALA A 31 -9.50 11.91 -7.37
C ALA A 31 -8.10 12.03 -8.01
N MET A 32 -7.18 11.12 -7.68
CA MET A 32 -5.85 11.09 -8.30
C MET A 32 -5.89 10.66 -9.77
N SER A 33 -6.86 9.81 -10.15
CA SER A 33 -7.08 9.40 -11.53
C SER A 33 -7.64 10.54 -12.38
N GLU A 34 -8.50 11.39 -11.83
CA GLU A 34 -9.08 12.54 -12.53
C GLU A 34 -8.02 13.59 -12.91
N ILE A 35 -6.99 13.77 -12.08
CA ILE A 35 -5.92 14.74 -12.31
C ILE A 35 -4.68 14.14 -12.98
N GLY A 36 -4.59 12.81 -13.01
CA GLY A 36 -3.45 12.06 -13.53
C GLY A 36 -3.59 11.74 -15.03
N PRO A 37 -2.47 11.48 -15.73
CA PRO A 37 -2.51 11.01 -17.11
C PRO A 37 -3.04 9.57 -17.25
N HIS A 38 -3.13 8.83 -16.14
CA HIS A 38 -3.52 7.43 -16.09
C HIS A 38 -4.35 7.14 -14.83
N GLU A 39 -5.22 6.12 -14.93
CA GLU A 39 -5.96 5.55 -13.80
C GLU A 39 -5.00 5.09 -12.68
N GLN A 40 -5.21 5.58 -11.47
CA GLN A 40 -4.56 5.13 -10.24
C GLN A 40 -5.43 4.06 -9.59
N ARG A 41 -4.93 2.83 -9.46
CA ARG A 41 -5.72 1.69 -8.93
C ARG A 41 -5.31 1.22 -7.54
N MET A 42 -4.10 1.56 -7.13
CA MET A 42 -3.43 0.99 -5.98
C MET A 42 -2.62 2.04 -5.24
N ILE A 43 -2.59 1.94 -3.92
CA ILE A 43 -1.64 2.66 -3.06
C ILE A 43 -0.54 1.68 -2.66
N VAL A 44 0.72 2.07 -2.87
CA VAL A 44 1.87 1.42 -2.24
C VAL A 44 2.46 2.40 -1.25
N ALA A 45 2.44 2.06 0.04
CA ALA A 45 2.85 2.94 1.12
C ALA A 45 3.94 2.31 1.99
N GLY A 46 4.87 3.14 2.46
CA GLY A 46 5.90 2.76 3.42
C GLY A 46 5.74 3.46 4.77
N HIS A 47 6.85 3.56 5.51
CA HIS A 47 6.98 4.36 6.75
C HIS A 47 6.17 3.89 7.99
N ILE A 48 5.18 3.00 7.81
CA ILE A 48 4.44 2.36 8.90
C ILE A 48 5.07 0.98 9.18
N LYS A 49 5.10 0.59 10.46
CA LYS A 49 5.63 -0.72 10.87
C LYS A 49 4.73 -1.85 10.36
N VAL A 50 5.35 -2.88 9.80
CA VAL A 50 4.71 -4.10 9.29
C VAL A 50 5.48 -5.33 9.75
N ASP A 51 4.75 -6.38 10.04
CA ASP A 51 5.33 -7.69 10.33
C ASP A 51 5.59 -8.41 8.98
N ASP A 52 6.65 -9.21 8.86
CA ASP A 52 7.05 -9.90 7.60
C ASP A 52 7.35 -8.95 6.40
N GLY A 53 7.59 -7.68 6.68
CA GLY A 53 7.99 -6.68 5.68
C GLY A 53 6.87 -6.14 4.78
N TYR A 54 5.63 -6.64 4.91
CA TYR A 54 4.46 -6.12 4.19
C TYR A 54 3.13 -6.40 4.91
N GLU A 55 2.09 -5.66 4.53
CA GLU A 55 0.72 -5.85 5.00
C GLU A 55 -0.26 -5.42 3.90
N GLU A 56 -1.25 -6.27 3.60
CA GLU A 56 -2.38 -5.89 2.76
C GLU A 56 -3.39 -5.10 3.59
N VAL A 57 -3.65 -3.86 3.21
CA VAL A 57 -4.61 -2.98 3.90
C VAL A 57 -5.85 -2.86 3.03
N GLY A 58 -6.73 -3.86 3.14
CA GLY A 58 -7.88 -4.00 2.23
C GLY A 58 -7.44 -4.31 0.80
N LYS A 59 -8.36 -4.15 -0.16
CA LYS A 59 -8.10 -4.56 -1.55
C LYS A 59 -7.10 -3.67 -2.29
N GLN A 60 -7.10 -2.36 -2.04
CA GLN A 60 -6.44 -1.36 -2.90
C GLN A 60 -5.16 -0.76 -2.30
N GLN A 61 -4.63 -1.32 -1.21
CA GLN A 61 -3.41 -0.82 -0.62
C GLN A 61 -2.47 -1.93 -0.15
N LEU A 62 -1.22 -1.80 -0.56
CA LEU A 62 -0.10 -2.56 -0.04
C LEU A 62 0.75 -1.63 0.84
N ARG A 63 0.93 -2.02 2.10
CA ARG A 63 1.90 -1.41 3.01
C ARG A 63 3.15 -2.28 2.99
N MET A 64 4.33 -1.67 2.93
CA MET A 64 5.59 -2.41 2.94
C MET A 64 6.74 -1.66 3.60
N ALA A 65 7.74 -2.40 4.06
CA ALA A 65 8.94 -1.84 4.66
C ALA A 65 10.18 -2.60 4.18
N SER A 66 11.20 -1.85 3.77
CA SER A 66 12.46 -2.44 3.28
C SER A 66 13.52 -2.62 4.37
N TYR A 67 13.35 -1.99 5.55
CA TYR A 67 14.28 -2.20 6.68
C TYR A 67 13.70 -1.74 8.03
N THR A 68 13.89 -0.45 8.41
CA THR A 68 13.61 0.09 9.77
C THR A 68 12.20 -0.17 10.29
N HIS A 69 11.23 -0.29 9.39
CA HIS A 69 9.82 -0.51 9.71
C HIS A 69 9.37 -1.98 9.53
N ALA A 70 10.25 -2.88 9.09
CA ALA A 70 9.98 -4.32 9.05
C ALA A 70 10.22 -4.96 10.42
N ARG A 71 9.45 -5.99 10.74
CA ARG A 71 9.55 -6.77 11.97
C ARG A 71 9.51 -8.28 11.68
N PRO A 72 10.61 -9.01 11.94
CA PRO A 72 11.98 -8.52 12.19
C PRO A 72 12.54 -7.64 11.05
N ARG A 73 13.64 -6.91 11.31
CA ARG A 73 14.24 -5.99 10.32
C ARG A 73 14.70 -6.69 9.05
N ASP A 74 15.16 -7.93 9.19
CA ASP A 74 15.70 -8.72 8.08
C ASP A 74 14.60 -9.25 7.15
N ASP A 75 13.33 -9.21 7.59
CA ASP A 75 12.18 -9.49 6.74
C ASP A 75 11.81 -8.29 5.85
N GLY A 76 12.64 -7.24 5.81
CA GLY A 76 12.41 -6.09 4.95
C GLY A 76 12.31 -6.49 3.48
N ARG A 77 11.32 -5.98 2.75
CA ARG A 77 11.07 -6.31 1.35
C ARG A 77 11.18 -5.10 0.42
N TYR A 78 11.52 -5.36 -0.84
CA TYR A 78 11.37 -4.42 -1.96
C TYR A 78 10.40 -4.99 -3.00
N LEU A 79 9.76 -4.11 -3.77
CA LEU A 79 8.74 -4.46 -4.76
C LEU A 79 9.34 -4.27 -6.15
N LEU A 80 9.40 -5.35 -6.94
CA LEU A 80 9.85 -5.31 -8.32
C LEU A 80 8.63 -5.36 -9.26
N LEU A 81 8.17 -4.20 -9.72
CA LEU A 81 6.95 -4.12 -10.52
C LEU A 81 7.19 -4.47 -12.00
N ASP A 82 6.42 -5.41 -12.52
CA ASP A 82 6.22 -5.57 -13.96
C ASP A 82 5.17 -4.56 -14.45
N CYS A 83 5.65 -3.46 -15.04
CA CYS A 83 4.79 -2.39 -15.55
C CYS A 83 3.91 -2.81 -16.75
N ALA A 84 4.15 -3.96 -17.37
CA ALA A 84 3.28 -4.51 -18.43
C ALA A 84 2.08 -5.27 -17.85
N LYS A 85 2.17 -5.71 -16.59
CA LYS A 85 1.11 -6.48 -15.93
C LYS A 85 0.12 -5.54 -15.25
N ARG A 86 -1.17 -5.78 -15.48
CA ARG A 86 -2.24 -5.07 -14.76
C ARG A 86 -2.27 -5.53 -13.31
N VAL A 87 -2.48 -4.57 -12.40
CA VAL A 87 -2.66 -4.77 -10.96
C VAL A 87 -4.09 -4.34 -10.62
N ASP A 88 -4.88 -5.27 -10.08
CA ASP A 88 -6.29 -5.07 -9.72
C ASP A 88 -6.53 -5.16 -8.20
N SER A 89 -5.54 -5.64 -7.45
CA SER A 89 -5.55 -5.75 -5.99
C SER A 89 -4.15 -5.76 -5.37
N ALA A 90 -4.05 -5.54 -4.07
CA ALA A 90 -2.80 -5.65 -3.31
C ALA A 90 -2.19 -7.05 -3.42
N SER A 91 -3.02 -8.09 -3.47
CA SER A 91 -2.58 -9.48 -3.58
C SER A 91 -1.80 -9.76 -4.86
N ASP A 92 -2.09 -9.04 -5.96
CA ASP A 92 -1.39 -9.20 -7.23
C ASP A 92 0.10 -8.79 -7.15
N LEU A 93 0.45 -7.97 -6.15
CA LEU A 93 1.80 -7.45 -5.93
C LEU A 93 2.67 -8.37 -5.05
N ILE A 94 2.07 -9.26 -4.25
CA ILE A 94 2.80 -10.07 -3.26
C ILE A 94 3.86 -10.95 -3.92
N GLY A 95 3.52 -11.58 -5.06
CA GLY A 95 4.46 -12.42 -5.80
C GLY A 95 5.64 -11.65 -6.41
N SER A 96 5.64 -10.33 -6.33
CA SER A 96 6.69 -9.43 -6.81
C SER A 96 7.49 -8.80 -5.66
N LEU A 97 7.25 -9.23 -4.42
CA LEU A 97 8.02 -8.82 -3.25
C LEU A 97 9.24 -9.73 -3.07
N HIS A 98 10.38 -9.11 -2.80
CA HIS A 98 11.66 -9.79 -2.60
C HIS A 98 12.27 -9.33 -1.28
N TYR A 99 12.99 -10.21 -0.59
CA TYR A 99 13.74 -9.82 0.60
C TYR A 99 14.85 -8.85 0.24
N THR A 100 15.09 -7.89 1.12
CA THR A 100 16.12 -6.85 0.92
C THR A 100 17.50 -7.36 1.33
N LEU A 101 17.52 -8.28 2.30
CA LEU A 101 18.72 -8.92 2.84
C LEU A 101 18.61 -10.42 2.55
N ASP A 102 19.04 -10.81 1.35
CA ASP A 102 19.30 -12.21 0.95
C ASP A 102 20.82 -12.46 0.89
#